data_AF-A0AA35XI63-F1
#
_entry.id   AF-A0AA35XI63-F1
#
_cell.length_a   1.000
_cell.length_b   1.000
_cell.length_c   1.000
_cell.angle_alpha   90.00
_cell.angle_beta   90.00
_cell.angle_gamma   90.00
#
_symmetry.space_group_name_H-M   'P 1'
#
loop_
_entity.id
_entity.type
_entity.pdbx_description
1 polymer ?
#
loop_
_entity_poly.entity_id
_entity_poly.type
_entity_poly.pdbx_seq_one_letter_code
_entity_poly.pdbx_strand_id
1 'polypeptide(L)'
;MVGVQLSVRASGFLLKKELTYFGKALGDPKRPFLAILGGAKVHDKIQLIRNLLDKVDAMIIGGGMAYTFLKALQGMQIGGSLFDEEGATIVGELMEKAEKKGVKIHLPTDFVTADKFDKDAQVGSATVGAGIPEGWMGLDVGPESVAQFVGVVEKSATIVWNGPMGVFEYENFARGSKAVLDAVVMSTEKGATSIIGGGDTATLVEQCGMVDKVSHVSTGGGASLELLEGQP
;
A
#
# COMPACT_ATOMS: atom_id res chain seq x y z
N MET A 1 17.73 -22.64 1.55
CA MET A 1 18.73 -21.57 1.29
C MET A 1 20.02 -21.70 2.11
N VAL A 2 19.98 -22.07 3.40
CA VAL A 2 21.13 -21.92 4.31
C VAL A 2 22.09 -23.12 4.43
N GLY A 3 21.87 -24.22 3.69
CA GLY A 3 22.61 -25.47 3.87
C GLY A 3 24.00 -25.55 3.21
N VAL A 4 24.41 -24.53 2.44
CA VAL A 4 25.69 -24.54 1.72
C VAL A 4 26.83 -24.10 2.65
N GLN A 5 27.72 -25.02 2.99
CA GLN A 5 28.85 -24.81 3.89
C GLN A 5 30.16 -24.53 3.12
N LEU A 6 30.18 -23.41 2.41
CA LEU A 6 31.38 -22.89 1.76
C LEU A 6 31.78 -21.56 2.40
N SER A 7 33.09 -21.30 2.48
CA SER A 7 33.63 -20.07 3.08
C SER A 7 33.25 -18.82 2.30
N VAL A 8 33.10 -18.93 0.98
CA VAL A 8 32.67 -17.83 0.10
C VAL A 8 31.21 -18.05 -0.30
N ARG A 9 30.37 -17.09 0.06
CA ARG A 9 28.95 -17.02 -0.33
C ARG A 9 28.68 -15.64 -0.90
N ALA A 10 28.34 -15.57 -2.19
CA ALA A 10 28.10 -14.32 -2.88
C ALA A 10 26.63 -14.21 -3.29
N SER A 11 26.11 -12.98 -3.33
CA SER A 11 24.80 -12.71 -3.90
C SER A 11 24.89 -12.53 -5.42
N GLY A 12 23.91 -13.05 -6.14
CA GLY A 12 23.74 -12.73 -7.56
C GLY A 12 23.31 -11.27 -7.76
N PHE A 13 23.37 -10.77 -8.99
CA PHE A 13 23.04 -9.38 -9.31
C PHE A 13 21.59 -9.00 -8.98
N LEU A 14 20.64 -9.95 -9.10
CA LEU A 14 19.24 -9.72 -8.73
C LEU A 14 19.11 -9.42 -7.24
N LEU A 15 19.67 -10.28 -6.37
CA LEU A 15 19.66 -10.05 -4.93
C LEU A 15 20.43 -8.78 -4.55
N LYS A 16 21.55 -8.49 -5.22
CA LYS A 16 22.27 -7.22 -5.02
C LYS A 16 21.38 -6.01 -5.34
N LYS A 17 20.59 -6.06 -6.41
CA LYS A 17 19.66 -4.98 -6.81
C LYS A 17 18.59 -4.78 -5.74
N GLU A 18 17.96 -5.86 -5.27
CA GLU A 18 16.96 -5.84 -4.19
C GLU A 18 17.53 -5.16 -2.94
N LEU A 19 18.68 -5.65 -2.44
CA LEU A 19 19.33 -5.11 -1.24
C LEU A 19 19.74 -3.64 -1.41
N THR A 20 20.13 -3.23 -2.61
CA THR A 20 20.54 -1.84 -2.89
C THR A 20 19.34 -0.89 -2.77
N TYR A 21 18.19 -1.24 -3.36
CA TYR A 21 17.02 -0.38 -3.34
C TYR A 21 16.38 -0.32 -1.96
N PHE A 22 16.18 -1.48 -1.33
CA PHE A 22 15.61 -1.49 0.01
C PHE A 22 16.57 -0.93 1.06
N GLY A 23 17.88 -1.17 0.95
CA GLY A 23 18.87 -0.56 1.83
C GLY A 23 18.85 0.98 1.76
N LYS A 24 18.66 1.55 0.57
CA LYS A 24 18.47 3.00 0.42
C LYS A 24 17.17 3.48 1.06
N ALA A 25 16.06 2.79 0.84
CA ALA A 25 14.77 3.19 1.39
C ALA A 25 14.70 3.07 2.92
N LEU A 26 15.34 2.04 3.48
CA LEU A 26 15.31 1.73 4.90
C LEU A 26 16.43 2.38 5.72
N GLY A 27 17.49 2.85 5.06
CA GLY A 27 18.65 3.49 5.69
C GLY A 27 18.56 5.01 5.68
N ASP A 28 18.77 5.64 4.52
CA ASP A 28 18.77 7.10 4.33
C ASP A 28 17.97 7.50 3.07
N PRO A 29 16.63 7.45 3.13
CA PRO A 29 15.77 7.76 2.00
C PRO A 29 15.73 9.28 1.73
N LYS A 30 15.59 9.65 0.45
CA LYS A 30 15.27 11.06 0.10
C LYS A 30 13.88 11.41 0.61
N ARG A 31 13.74 12.56 1.27
CA ARG A 31 12.48 13.01 1.86
C ARG A 31 11.77 14.06 0.98
N PRO A 32 10.42 14.09 0.96
CA PRO A 32 9.52 13.27 1.75
C PRO A 32 9.50 11.79 1.34
N PHE A 33 9.59 10.90 2.33
CA PHE A 33 9.49 9.46 2.16
C PHE A 33 8.04 9.01 2.44
N LEU A 34 7.39 8.48 1.41
CA LEU A 34 6.03 7.96 1.46
C LEU A 34 6.02 6.43 1.44
N ALA A 35 5.23 5.83 2.34
CA ALA A 35 4.76 4.46 2.18
C ALA A 35 3.31 4.43 1.70
N ILE A 36 3.01 3.59 0.72
CA ILE A 36 1.66 3.30 0.24
C ILE A 36 1.36 1.86 0.59
N LEU A 37 0.39 1.63 1.46
CA LEU A 37 0.01 0.31 1.95
C LEU A 37 -1.43 0.03 1.56
N GLY A 38 -1.67 -1.06 0.84
CA GLY A 38 -3.00 -1.54 0.48
C GLY A 38 -3.22 -3.00 0.86
N GLY A 39 -4.11 -3.70 0.16
CA GLY A 39 -4.41 -5.11 0.41
C GLY A 39 -5.53 -5.36 1.42
N ALA A 40 -5.69 -6.62 1.83
CA ALA A 40 -6.93 -7.10 2.45
C ALA A 40 -6.97 -6.99 3.98
N LYS A 41 -5.90 -7.39 4.68
CA LYS A 41 -5.91 -7.59 6.14
C LYS A 41 -4.84 -6.73 6.82
N VAL A 42 -5.17 -6.17 7.99
CA VAL A 42 -4.25 -5.32 8.76
C VAL A 42 -3.25 -6.19 9.51
N HIS A 43 -3.66 -7.33 10.07
CA HIS A 43 -2.83 -8.19 10.92
C HIS A 43 -1.58 -8.70 10.20
N ASP A 44 -1.72 -9.04 8.92
CA ASP A 44 -0.62 -9.47 8.06
C ASP A 44 0.43 -8.36 7.84
N LYS A 45 0.09 -7.10 8.10
CA LYS A 45 0.94 -5.93 7.84
C LYS A 45 1.30 -5.14 9.08
N ILE A 46 1.01 -5.64 10.28
CA ILE A 46 1.26 -4.91 11.54
C ILE A 46 2.74 -4.56 11.70
N GLN A 47 3.60 -5.57 11.51
CA GLN A 47 5.04 -5.38 11.66
C GLN A 47 5.57 -4.42 10.62
N LEU A 48 5.06 -4.51 9.38
CA LEU A 48 5.41 -3.61 8.30
C LEU A 48 5.07 -2.16 8.66
N ILE A 49 3.82 -1.91 9.09
CA ILE A 49 3.37 -0.56 9.47
C ILE A 49 4.23 -0.06 10.62
N ARG A 50 4.44 -0.87 11.67
CA ARG A 50 5.25 -0.49 12.83
C ARG A 50 6.66 -0.10 12.44
N ASN A 51 7.33 -0.83 11.57
CA ASN A 51 8.69 -0.53 11.14
C ASN A 51 8.74 0.71 10.22
N LEU A 52 7.78 0.86 9.31
CA LEU A 52 7.73 2.00 8.40
C LEU A 52 7.41 3.32 9.11
N LEU A 53 6.58 3.29 10.16
CA LEU A 53 6.28 4.49 10.98
C LEU A 53 7.53 5.10 11.65
N ASP A 54 8.63 4.35 11.77
CA ASP A 54 9.90 4.89 12.27
C ASP A 54 10.73 5.60 11.20
N LYS A 55 10.32 5.53 9.92
CA LYS A 55 11.15 5.94 8.78
C LYS A 55 10.46 6.95 7.86
N VAL A 56 9.18 6.75 7.57
CA VAL A 56 8.43 7.53 6.57
C VAL A 56 7.98 8.88 7.13
N ASP A 57 7.76 9.86 6.25
CA ASP A 57 7.13 11.14 6.58
C ASP A 57 5.61 11.10 6.42
N ALA A 58 5.14 10.26 5.49
CA ALA A 58 3.72 10.05 5.22
C ALA A 58 3.43 8.58 4.92
N MET A 59 2.20 8.17 5.22
CA MET A 59 1.71 6.83 4.92
C MET A 59 0.29 6.90 4.36
N ILE A 60 0.07 6.32 3.18
CA ILE A 60 -1.25 6.08 2.62
C ILE A 60 -1.68 4.67 3.03
N ILE A 61 -2.88 4.53 3.56
CA ILE A 61 -3.50 3.23 3.85
C ILE A 61 -4.77 3.12 3.00
N GLY A 62 -4.75 2.26 2.00
CA GLY A 62 -5.85 1.98 1.08
C GLY A 62 -6.25 0.50 1.08
N GLY A 63 -6.99 0.07 0.06
CA GLY A 63 -7.47 -1.31 -0.06
C GLY A 63 -8.44 -1.72 1.06
N GLY A 64 -8.66 -3.03 1.20
CA GLY A 64 -9.56 -3.61 2.20
C GLY A 64 -9.16 -3.29 3.65
N MET A 65 -7.86 -3.16 3.92
CA MET A 65 -7.38 -2.87 5.27
C MET A 65 -7.78 -1.46 5.77
N ALA A 66 -8.07 -0.52 4.87
CA ALA A 66 -8.51 0.82 5.23
C ALA A 66 -9.87 0.82 5.97
N TYR A 67 -10.75 -0.14 5.68
CA TYR A 67 -12.06 -0.26 6.34
C TYR A 67 -11.92 -0.57 7.83
N THR A 68 -10.93 -1.37 8.22
CA THR A 68 -10.61 -1.61 9.63
C THR A 68 -10.19 -0.32 10.34
N PHE A 69 -9.36 0.51 9.71
CA PHE A 69 -8.98 1.81 10.27
C PHE A 69 -10.18 2.75 10.41
N LEU A 70 -11.00 2.87 9.36
CA LEU A 70 -12.15 3.78 9.36
C LEU A 70 -13.24 3.35 10.34
N LYS A 71 -13.50 2.05 10.45
CA LYS A 71 -14.45 1.51 11.44
C LYS A 71 -13.93 1.70 12.87
N ALA A 72 -12.65 1.42 13.12
CA ALA A 72 -12.06 1.55 14.46
C ALA A 72 -11.93 3.01 14.92
N LEU A 73 -11.56 3.94 14.02
CA LEU A 73 -11.30 5.34 14.36
C LEU A 73 -12.55 6.22 14.30
N GLN A 74 -13.44 5.97 13.34
CA GLN A 74 -14.56 6.87 13.02
C GLN A 74 -15.93 6.22 13.19
N GLY A 75 -15.98 4.93 13.55
CA GLY A 75 -17.24 4.19 13.65
C GLY A 75 -17.97 4.06 12.31
N MET A 76 -17.24 4.15 11.19
CA MET A 76 -17.83 4.11 9.85
C MET A 76 -18.59 2.79 9.62
N GLN A 77 -19.78 2.88 9.03
CA GLN A 77 -20.48 1.70 8.50
C GLN A 77 -19.78 1.23 7.23
N ILE A 78 -19.37 -0.05 7.21
CA ILE A 78 -18.57 -0.61 6.12
C ILE A 78 -19.31 -1.69 5.32
N GLY A 79 -20.59 -1.93 5.60
CA GLY A 79 -21.37 -3.01 4.98
C GLY A 79 -20.67 -4.37 5.14
N GLY A 80 -20.54 -5.10 4.04
CA GLY A 80 -19.80 -6.35 3.92
C GLY A 80 -18.33 -6.20 3.52
N SER A 81 -17.75 -5.00 3.63
CA SER A 81 -16.32 -4.79 3.35
C SER A 81 -15.43 -5.55 4.34
N LEU A 82 -14.18 -5.81 3.94
CA LEU A 82 -13.22 -6.53 4.77
C LEU A 82 -13.02 -5.84 6.12
N PHE A 83 -13.10 -6.64 7.19
CA PHE A 83 -12.87 -6.18 8.54
C PHE A 83 -11.99 -7.18 9.27
N ASP A 84 -10.98 -6.65 9.94
CA ASP A 84 -10.02 -7.43 10.69
C ASP A 84 -10.16 -7.08 12.18
N GLU A 85 -10.87 -7.93 12.93
CA GLU A 85 -11.17 -7.70 14.34
C GLU A 85 -9.90 -7.62 15.20
N GLU A 86 -8.94 -8.51 14.95
CA GLU A 86 -7.65 -8.49 15.65
C GLU A 86 -6.89 -7.22 15.31
N GLY A 87 -6.81 -6.88 14.02
CA GLY A 87 -6.21 -5.64 13.54
C GLY A 87 -6.88 -4.37 14.09
N ALA A 88 -8.18 -4.38 14.34
CA ALA A 88 -8.89 -3.21 14.87
C ALA A 88 -8.40 -2.81 16.28
N THR A 89 -8.01 -3.79 17.11
CA THR A 89 -7.56 -3.53 18.49
C THR A 89 -6.28 -2.71 18.59
N ILE A 90 -5.44 -2.77 17.56
CA ILE A 90 -4.13 -2.10 17.53
C ILE A 90 -4.13 -0.81 16.72
N VAL A 91 -5.22 -0.48 15.99
CA VAL A 91 -5.28 0.72 15.15
C VAL A 91 -4.99 1.97 15.97
N GLY A 92 -5.52 2.06 17.20
CA GLY A 92 -5.26 3.17 18.11
C GLY A 92 -3.77 3.33 18.42
N GLU A 93 -3.07 2.23 18.73
CA GLU A 93 -1.63 2.25 19.00
C GLU A 93 -0.82 2.70 17.77
N LEU A 94 -1.21 2.26 16.57
CA LEU A 94 -0.54 2.64 15.32
C LEU A 94 -0.70 4.14 15.03
N MET A 95 -1.90 4.68 15.25
CA MET A 95 -2.16 6.12 15.09
C MET A 95 -1.41 6.96 16.11
N GLU A 96 -1.36 6.51 17.38
CA GLU A 96 -0.58 7.19 18.42
C GLU A 96 0.92 7.18 18.10
N LYS A 97 1.45 6.04 17.60
CA LYS A 97 2.85 5.97 17.14
C LYS A 97 3.09 6.91 15.96
N ALA A 98 2.18 6.96 14.99
CA ALA A 98 2.28 7.86 13.85
C ALA A 98 2.35 9.32 14.30
N GLU A 99 1.47 9.74 15.21
CA GLU A 99 1.46 11.09 15.77
C GLU A 99 2.78 11.40 16.52
N LYS A 100 3.23 10.50 17.39
CA LYS A 100 4.51 10.63 18.12
C LYS A 100 5.72 10.76 17.19
N LYS A 101 5.68 10.13 16.01
CA LYS A 101 6.74 10.15 15.01
C LYS A 101 6.57 11.28 13.98
N GLY A 102 5.49 12.04 14.05
CA GLY A 102 5.17 13.09 13.08
C GLY A 102 4.79 12.55 11.70
N VAL A 103 4.39 11.28 11.60
CA VAL A 103 3.99 10.65 10.35
C VAL A 103 2.56 11.04 9.99
N LYS A 104 2.36 11.58 8.80
CA LYS A 104 1.02 11.90 8.31
C LYS A 104 0.34 10.68 7.70
N ILE A 105 -0.73 10.20 8.35
CA ILE A 105 -1.56 9.10 7.85
C ILE A 105 -2.65 9.65 6.92
N HIS A 106 -2.78 9.02 5.75
CA HIS A 106 -3.76 9.32 4.72
C HIS A 106 -4.68 8.12 4.51
N LEU A 107 -5.94 8.27 4.92
CA LEU A 107 -7.03 7.30 4.69
C LEU A 107 -7.90 7.75 3.52
N PRO A 108 -8.59 6.84 2.82
CA PRO A 108 -9.60 7.18 1.82
C PRO A 108 -10.82 7.85 2.46
N THR A 109 -11.45 8.76 1.72
CA THR A 109 -12.64 9.53 2.12
C THR A 109 -13.89 9.08 1.37
N ASP A 110 -13.72 8.40 0.24
CA ASP A 110 -14.76 7.88 -0.64
C ASP A 110 -14.35 6.56 -1.30
N PHE A 111 -15.34 5.81 -1.77
CA PHE A 111 -15.20 4.42 -2.20
C PHE A 111 -16.05 4.12 -3.42
N VAL A 112 -15.55 3.22 -4.26
CA VAL A 112 -16.37 2.50 -5.24
C VAL A 112 -16.89 1.24 -4.56
N THR A 113 -18.20 1.08 -4.55
CA THR A 113 -18.88 -0.03 -3.86
C THR A 113 -19.46 -1.04 -4.84
N ALA A 114 -19.69 -2.26 -4.37
CA ALA A 114 -20.27 -3.37 -5.11
C ALA A 114 -21.30 -4.11 -4.25
N ASP A 115 -22.36 -4.63 -4.88
CA ASP A 115 -23.36 -5.49 -4.23
C ASP A 115 -22.86 -6.93 -3.95
N LYS A 116 -21.76 -7.33 -4.62
CA LYS A 116 -21.09 -8.62 -4.44
C LYS A 116 -19.63 -8.55 -4.88
N PHE A 117 -18.81 -9.50 -4.43
CA PHE A 117 -17.42 -9.64 -4.87
C PHE A 117 -17.35 -10.35 -6.24
N ASP A 118 -17.66 -9.62 -7.30
CA ASP A 118 -17.68 -10.15 -8.67
C ASP A 118 -17.32 -9.05 -9.68
N LYS A 119 -16.73 -9.42 -10.82
CA LYS A 119 -16.42 -8.48 -11.91
C LYS A 119 -17.69 -7.82 -12.50
N ASP A 120 -18.82 -8.53 -12.47
CA ASP A 120 -20.12 -8.13 -13.02
C ASP A 120 -21.07 -7.62 -11.92
N ALA A 121 -20.53 -7.19 -10.78
CA ALA A 121 -21.31 -6.60 -9.69
C ALA A 121 -21.93 -5.25 -10.08
N GLN A 122 -23.04 -4.89 -9.44
CA GLN A 122 -23.59 -3.54 -9.53
C GLN A 122 -22.66 -2.58 -8.81
N VAL A 123 -22.24 -1.53 -9.52
CA VAL A 123 -21.29 -0.53 -9.00
C VAL A 123 -22.03 0.65 -8.41
N GLY A 124 -21.58 1.09 -7.24
CA GLY A 124 -22.07 2.26 -6.53
C GLY A 124 -20.93 3.10 -5.98
N SER A 125 -21.27 4.08 -5.15
CA SER A 125 -20.31 4.95 -4.48
C SER A 125 -20.73 5.23 -3.05
N ALA A 126 -19.77 5.36 -2.15
CA ALA A 126 -19.99 5.73 -0.76
C ALA A 126 -18.92 6.71 -0.29
N THR A 127 -19.24 7.51 0.72
CA THR A 127 -18.27 8.33 1.44
C THR A 127 -18.14 7.85 2.88
N VAL A 128 -17.08 8.25 3.58
CA VAL A 128 -16.92 7.93 5.01
C VAL A 128 -18.12 8.42 5.84
N GLY A 129 -18.64 9.62 5.52
CA GLY A 129 -19.78 10.20 6.24
C GLY A 129 -21.12 9.49 5.95
N ALA A 130 -21.32 9.00 4.74
CA ALA A 130 -22.53 8.25 4.38
C ALA A 130 -22.48 6.79 4.84
N GLY A 131 -21.28 6.22 4.94
CA GLY A 131 -21.08 4.79 5.15
C GLY A 131 -21.38 3.96 3.90
N ILE A 132 -20.99 2.68 3.96
CA ILE A 132 -21.31 1.68 2.95
C ILE A 132 -22.57 0.94 3.40
N PRO A 133 -23.61 0.83 2.54
CA PRO A 133 -24.85 0.13 2.88
C PRO A 133 -24.66 -1.34 3.23
N GLU A 134 -25.58 -1.89 4.02
CA GLU A 134 -25.63 -3.34 4.28
C GLU A 134 -25.80 -4.12 2.95
N GLY A 135 -25.13 -5.26 2.85
CA GLY A 135 -25.07 -6.06 1.62
C GLY A 135 -24.12 -5.52 0.54
N TRP A 136 -23.58 -4.30 0.70
CA TRP A 136 -22.58 -3.73 -0.20
C TRP A 136 -21.19 -3.79 0.43
N MET A 137 -20.15 -3.77 -0.41
CA MET A 137 -18.75 -3.74 0.02
C MET A 137 -17.96 -2.76 -0.83
N GLY A 138 -16.96 -2.10 -0.24
CA GLY A 138 -16.05 -1.23 -0.96
C GLY A 138 -14.90 -2.03 -1.56
N LEU A 139 -14.69 -1.88 -2.87
CA LEU A 139 -13.71 -2.66 -3.64
C LEU A 139 -12.65 -1.80 -4.32
N ASP A 140 -12.81 -0.48 -4.35
CA ASP A 140 -11.78 0.47 -4.78
C ASP A 140 -11.98 1.81 -4.07
N VAL A 141 -10.96 2.66 -4.12
CA VAL A 141 -11.04 4.03 -3.61
C VAL A 141 -11.76 4.94 -4.61
N GLY A 142 -12.53 5.88 -4.10
CA GLY A 142 -13.28 6.83 -4.91
C GLY A 142 -12.42 7.98 -5.47
N PRO A 143 -13.00 8.83 -6.34
CA PRO A 143 -12.27 9.92 -7.00
C PRO A 143 -11.66 10.95 -6.05
N GLU A 144 -12.26 11.26 -4.91
CA GLU A 144 -11.71 12.22 -3.94
C GLU A 144 -10.46 11.65 -3.25
N SER A 145 -10.53 10.38 -2.87
CA SER A 145 -9.41 9.63 -2.29
C SER A 145 -8.26 9.52 -3.27
N VAL A 146 -8.56 9.26 -4.55
CA VAL A 146 -7.54 9.26 -5.62
C VAL A 146 -6.87 10.62 -5.71
N ALA A 147 -7.64 11.72 -5.78
CA ALA A 147 -7.06 13.07 -5.86
C ALA A 147 -6.17 13.39 -4.65
N GLN A 148 -6.60 12.99 -3.44
CA GLN A 148 -5.81 13.11 -2.22
C GLN A 148 -4.50 12.32 -2.32
N PHE A 149 -4.57 11.04 -2.71
CA PHE A 149 -3.40 10.17 -2.77
C PHE A 149 -2.41 10.61 -3.83
N VAL A 150 -2.87 10.97 -5.03
CA VAL A 150 -2.03 11.54 -6.09
C VAL A 150 -1.29 12.77 -5.59
N GLY A 151 -1.98 13.70 -4.90
CA GLY A 151 -1.35 14.90 -4.36
C GLY A 151 -0.27 14.65 -3.31
N VAL A 152 -0.30 13.51 -2.61
CA VAL A 152 0.75 13.08 -1.67
C VAL A 152 1.91 12.41 -2.42
N VAL A 153 1.60 11.56 -3.39
CA VAL A 153 2.59 10.87 -4.24
C VAL A 153 3.45 11.87 -5.02
N GLU A 154 2.86 12.91 -5.58
CA GLU A 154 3.58 13.93 -6.37
C GLU A 154 4.56 14.77 -5.54
N LYS A 155 4.37 14.84 -4.23
CA LYS A 155 5.24 15.58 -3.31
C LYS A 155 6.37 14.73 -2.73
N SER A 156 6.37 13.43 -3.03
CA SER A 156 7.26 12.45 -2.39
C SER A 156 8.53 12.23 -3.21
N ALA A 157 9.68 12.24 -2.54
CA ALA A 157 10.99 12.01 -3.17
C ALA A 157 11.41 10.53 -3.10
N THR A 158 10.90 9.78 -2.14
CA THR A 158 11.00 8.31 -2.06
C THR A 158 9.62 7.74 -1.84
N ILE A 159 9.25 6.70 -2.58
CA ILE A 159 7.96 6.03 -2.52
C ILE A 159 8.20 4.53 -2.40
N VAL A 160 7.66 3.90 -1.38
CA VAL A 160 7.54 2.45 -1.28
C VAL A 160 6.06 2.10 -1.37
N TRP A 161 5.67 1.24 -2.30
CA TRP A 161 4.29 0.81 -2.48
C TRP A 161 4.14 -0.70 -2.32
N ASN A 162 3.31 -1.12 -1.36
CA ASN A 162 2.96 -2.50 -1.09
C ASN A 162 1.43 -2.67 -0.91
N GLY A 163 0.76 -3.19 -1.93
CA GLY A 163 -0.66 -3.50 -1.92
C GLY A 163 -1.47 -2.51 -2.77
N PRO A 164 -2.26 -2.97 -3.75
CA PRO A 164 -3.16 -2.13 -4.54
C PRO A 164 -4.21 -1.39 -3.69
N MET A 165 -4.81 -0.35 -4.25
CA MET A 165 -5.83 0.47 -3.58
C MET A 165 -7.24 -0.15 -3.65
N GLY A 166 -7.42 -1.15 -4.51
CA GLY A 166 -8.67 -1.85 -4.77
C GLY A 166 -8.44 -3.19 -5.47
N VAL A 167 -9.52 -3.87 -5.84
CA VAL A 167 -9.52 -5.16 -6.56
C VAL A 167 -9.21 -4.92 -8.04
N PHE A 168 -7.94 -4.64 -8.33
CA PHE A 168 -7.48 -4.21 -9.64
C PHE A 168 -7.66 -5.25 -10.75
N GLU A 169 -7.89 -6.51 -10.37
CA GLU A 169 -8.20 -7.62 -11.27
C GLU A 169 -9.54 -7.43 -11.98
N TYR A 170 -10.43 -6.60 -11.42
CA TYR A 170 -11.73 -6.26 -11.99
C TYR A 170 -11.70 -4.82 -12.49
N GLU A 171 -12.03 -4.62 -13.76
CA GLU A 171 -11.90 -3.31 -14.44
C GLU A 171 -12.66 -2.19 -13.71
N ASN A 172 -13.84 -2.50 -13.18
CA ASN A 172 -14.69 -1.59 -12.40
C ASN A 172 -14.04 -1.11 -11.08
N PHE A 173 -13.05 -1.83 -10.57
CA PHE A 173 -12.41 -1.61 -9.27
C PHE A 173 -10.88 -1.45 -9.38
N ALA A 174 -10.39 -1.14 -10.59
CA ALA A 174 -8.97 -0.93 -10.88
C ALA A 174 -8.55 0.53 -10.98
N ARG A 175 -9.51 1.46 -11.02
CA ARG A 175 -9.25 2.87 -11.35
C ARG A 175 -8.38 3.55 -10.31
N GLY A 176 -8.64 3.31 -9.03
CA GLY A 176 -7.87 3.89 -7.93
C GLY A 176 -6.42 3.41 -7.95
N SER A 177 -6.22 2.10 -8.11
CA SER A 177 -4.89 1.50 -8.22
C SER A 177 -4.11 2.04 -9.44
N LYS A 178 -4.75 2.13 -10.62
CA LYS A 178 -4.12 2.67 -11.84
C LYS A 178 -3.74 4.14 -11.69
N ALA A 179 -4.63 4.96 -11.13
CA ALA A 179 -4.35 6.39 -10.93
C ALA A 179 -3.18 6.64 -9.96
N VAL A 180 -3.09 5.85 -8.89
CA VAL A 180 -1.93 5.90 -7.99
C VAL A 180 -0.66 5.45 -8.70
N LEU A 181 -0.71 4.39 -9.52
CA LEU A 181 0.43 3.96 -10.34
C LEU A 181 0.91 5.05 -11.30
N ASP A 182 -0.02 5.69 -12.02
CA ASP A 182 0.30 6.79 -12.93
C ASP A 182 1.03 7.92 -12.19
N ALA A 183 0.57 8.29 -11.00
CA ALA A 183 1.23 9.29 -10.17
C ALA A 183 2.63 8.85 -9.71
N VAL A 184 2.80 7.58 -9.33
CA VAL A 184 4.11 7.03 -8.94
C VAL A 184 5.09 7.10 -10.11
N VAL A 185 4.64 6.72 -11.31
CA VAL A 185 5.45 6.80 -12.54
C VAL A 185 5.84 8.24 -12.84
N MET A 186 4.88 9.18 -12.83
CA MET A 186 5.17 10.60 -13.04
C MET A 186 6.16 11.16 -12.01
N SER A 187 6.03 10.80 -10.73
CA SER A 187 7.01 11.18 -9.70
C SER A 187 8.39 10.61 -9.99
N THR A 188 8.46 9.37 -10.49
CA THR A 188 9.73 8.71 -10.85
C THR A 188 10.41 9.42 -12.02
N GLU A 189 9.66 9.78 -13.05
CA GLU A 189 10.16 10.56 -14.20
C GLU A 189 10.69 11.94 -13.76
N LYS A 190 10.10 12.53 -12.71
CA LYS A 190 10.56 13.78 -12.08
C LYS A 190 11.75 13.59 -11.12
N GLY A 191 12.24 12.37 -10.94
CA GLY A 191 13.44 12.05 -10.16
C GLY A 191 13.19 11.47 -8.76
N ALA A 192 11.94 11.15 -8.40
CA ALA A 192 11.66 10.39 -7.19
C ALA A 192 12.15 8.94 -7.32
N THR A 193 12.50 8.32 -6.19
CA THR A 193 12.81 6.89 -6.14
C THR A 193 11.53 6.11 -5.82
N SER A 194 11.09 5.23 -6.71
CA SER A 194 9.90 4.39 -6.52
C SER A 194 10.24 2.91 -6.42
N ILE A 195 9.78 2.29 -5.34
CA ILE A 195 10.02 0.87 -5.03
C ILE A 195 8.66 0.19 -4.89
N ILE A 196 8.40 -0.75 -5.78
CA ILE A 196 7.18 -1.56 -5.80
C ILE A 196 7.49 -2.88 -5.11
N GLY A 197 6.74 -3.19 -4.06
CA GLY A 197 6.85 -4.42 -3.27
C GLY A 197 5.55 -5.23 -3.26
N GLY A 198 5.67 -6.52 -2.95
CA GLY A 198 4.54 -7.45 -2.92
C GLY A 198 4.11 -7.94 -4.31
N GLY A 199 3.63 -9.19 -4.37
CA GLY A 199 3.27 -9.85 -5.63
C GLY A 199 2.12 -9.15 -6.36
N ASP A 200 1.08 -8.73 -5.64
CA ASP A 200 -0.11 -8.11 -6.24
C ASP A 200 0.23 -6.75 -6.86
N THR A 201 1.00 -5.92 -6.14
CA THR A 201 1.45 -4.62 -6.68
C THR A 201 2.37 -4.81 -7.88
N ALA A 202 3.29 -5.78 -7.84
CA ALA A 202 4.15 -6.09 -8.99
C ALA A 202 3.32 -6.53 -10.21
N THR A 203 2.28 -7.35 -9.99
CA THR A 203 1.35 -7.80 -11.03
C THR A 203 0.58 -6.64 -11.64
N LEU A 204 0.09 -5.70 -10.82
CA LEU A 204 -0.57 -4.48 -11.30
C LEU A 204 0.36 -3.67 -12.24
N VAL A 205 1.63 -3.48 -11.84
CA VAL A 205 2.60 -2.72 -12.64
C VAL A 205 2.93 -3.44 -13.95
N GLU A 206 3.05 -4.77 -13.91
CA GLU A 206 3.26 -5.61 -15.09
C GLU A 206 2.08 -5.56 -16.07
N GLN A 207 0.85 -5.71 -15.58
CA GLN A 207 -0.37 -5.62 -16.39
C GLN A 207 -0.55 -4.25 -17.05
N CYS A 208 -0.07 -3.18 -16.40
CA CYS A 208 -0.09 -1.84 -16.97
C CYS A 208 1.09 -1.55 -17.91
N GLY A 209 2.05 -2.48 -18.07
CA GLY A 209 3.23 -2.30 -18.91
C GLY A 209 4.18 -1.20 -18.39
N MET A 210 4.25 -1.01 -17.07
CA MET A 210 4.98 0.11 -16.44
C MET A 210 6.20 -0.31 -15.62
N VAL A 211 6.65 -1.57 -15.74
CA VAL A 211 7.79 -2.13 -14.97
C VAL A 211 9.06 -1.29 -15.14
N ASP A 212 9.35 -0.85 -16.37
CA ASP A 212 10.54 -0.05 -16.68
C ASP A 212 10.37 1.45 -16.36
N LYS A 213 9.19 1.86 -15.90
CA LYS A 213 8.86 3.26 -15.56
C LYS A 213 8.95 3.57 -14.07
N VAL A 214 9.20 2.56 -13.24
CA VAL A 214 9.46 2.69 -11.80
C VAL A 214 10.93 2.37 -11.50
N SER A 215 11.46 2.81 -10.37
CA SER A 215 12.90 2.61 -10.09
C SER A 215 13.24 1.14 -9.80
N HIS A 216 12.35 0.42 -9.11
CA HIS A 216 12.53 -0.99 -8.79
C HIS A 216 11.18 -1.68 -8.57
N VAL A 217 11.00 -2.84 -9.23
CA VAL A 217 9.94 -3.80 -8.91
C VAL A 217 10.59 -4.99 -8.21
N SER A 218 10.20 -5.21 -6.96
CA SER A 218 10.66 -6.34 -6.17
C SER A 218 10.13 -7.65 -6.75
N THR A 219 11.05 -8.57 -6.96
CA THR A 219 10.76 -9.98 -7.29
C THR A 219 10.51 -10.83 -6.04
N GLY A 220 10.77 -10.26 -4.86
CA GLY A 220 10.84 -10.96 -3.59
C GLY A 220 9.51 -11.25 -2.91
N GLY A 221 8.35 -10.84 -3.42
CA GLY A 221 7.04 -11.13 -2.78
C GLY A 221 7.06 -10.94 -1.25
N GLY A 222 6.94 -12.04 -0.50
CA GLY A 222 7.07 -12.08 0.96
C GLY A 222 8.45 -11.71 1.51
N ALA A 223 9.55 -12.06 0.84
CA ALA A 223 10.90 -11.66 1.26
C ALA A 223 11.09 -10.13 1.21
N SER A 224 10.46 -9.43 0.27
CA SER A 224 10.48 -7.96 0.30
C SER A 224 9.62 -7.37 1.41
N LEU A 225 8.58 -8.07 1.82
CA LEU A 225 7.77 -7.67 2.97
C LEU A 225 8.61 -7.81 4.25
N GLU A 226 9.21 -8.98 4.48
CA GLU A 226 10.09 -9.25 5.64
C GLU A 226 11.23 -8.23 5.74
N LEU A 227 11.84 -7.88 4.60
CA LEU A 227 12.92 -6.90 4.57
C LEU A 227 12.42 -5.48 4.90
N LEU A 228 11.22 -5.11 4.42
CA LEU A 228 10.54 -3.86 4.81
C LEU A 228 10.05 -3.88 6.27
N GLU A 229 9.82 -5.05 6.86
CA GLU A 229 9.53 -5.24 8.28
C GLU A 229 10.78 -5.11 9.16
N GLY A 230 11.97 -5.12 8.54
CA GLY A 230 13.25 -5.08 9.25
C GLY A 230 13.68 -6.44 9.80
N GLN A 231 13.12 -7.53 9.28
CA GLN A 231 13.58 -8.88 9.60
C GLN A 231 14.94 -9.17 8.91
N PRO A 232 15.82 -9.94 9.58
CA PRO A 232 17.16 -10.28 9.08
C PRO A 232 17.17 -11.30 7.94
#